data_AF-A0AA43M499-F1
#
_entry.id   AF-A0AA43M499-F1
#
_cell.length_a   1.000
_cell.length_b   1.000
_cell.length_c   1.000
_cell.angle_alpha   90.00
_cell.angle_beta   90.00
_cell.angle_gamma   90.00
#
_symmetry.space_group_name_H-M   'P 1'
#
loop_
_entity.id
_entity.type
_entity.pdbx_description
1 polymer ?
#
loop_
_entity_poly.entity_id
_entity_poly.type
_entity_poly.pdbx_seq_one_letter_code
_entity_poly.pdbx_strand_id
1 'polypeptide(L)'
;MLELDGIAADSLVDMIKLSFSCENWPAVIEVSDKLFEVIAITYETSHTIIGMSPKPHLNRSIAYYFGYSLLMKGVGHQKTGQYAEARRCINQYKDLGWIKHLDEEGRAEAAFFKEMAVANGYVIELLEGNSRVLQEYVRFLQTLTKKEVLNGLLTVLESAIKYNYSIDWVLELFEDQIEEIRSKEKREDVRSYVDYKYLLATYLYRRNNMTDALNRILDILQICSKLEDEAGFRKSVAFYELIRNRATDSQQEMYQRIIKNILEREFFYDEEDILVADDAVVT
;
A
#
# COMPACT_ATOMS: atom_id res chain seq x y z
N MET A 1 -8.35 -22.22 3.55
CA MET A 1 -9.74 -21.84 3.79
C MET A 1 -9.85 -21.56 5.28
N LEU A 2 -10.10 -20.31 5.62
CA LEU A 2 -10.29 -19.83 6.99
C LEU A 2 -11.67 -20.29 7.49
N GLU A 3 -11.77 -20.69 8.75
CA GLU A 3 -13.05 -20.98 9.40
C GLU A 3 -13.68 -19.64 9.83
N LEU A 4 -14.67 -19.16 9.06
CA LEU A 4 -15.24 -17.82 9.23
C LEU A 4 -16.73 -17.81 9.62
N ASP A 5 -17.29 -18.96 9.95
CA ASP A 5 -18.70 -19.08 10.29
C ASP A 5 -19.01 -18.49 11.68
N GLY A 6 -20.11 -17.73 11.77
CA GLY A 6 -20.55 -17.08 13.01
C GLY A 6 -19.78 -15.80 13.39
N ILE A 7 -18.85 -15.32 12.55
CA ILE A 7 -18.11 -14.08 12.80
C ILE A 7 -18.99 -12.85 12.47
N ALA A 8 -18.98 -11.85 13.36
CA ALA A 8 -19.69 -10.59 13.15
C ALA A 8 -19.08 -9.74 12.02
N ALA A 9 -19.90 -8.94 11.34
CA ALA A 9 -19.47 -8.12 10.21
C ALA A 9 -18.33 -7.15 10.55
N ASP A 10 -18.39 -6.50 11.71
CA ASP A 10 -17.32 -5.60 12.18
C ASP A 10 -15.99 -6.33 12.40
N SER A 11 -16.02 -7.55 12.94
CA SER A 11 -14.83 -8.37 13.09
C SER A 11 -14.24 -8.79 11.74
N LEU A 12 -15.08 -9.08 10.75
CA LEU A 12 -14.62 -9.36 9.38
C LEU A 12 -13.95 -8.13 8.74
N VAL A 13 -14.47 -6.92 8.98
CA VAL A 13 -13.81 -5.66 8.55
C VAL A 13 -12.41 -5.55 9.16
N ASP A 14 -12.25 -5.82 10.45
CA ASP A 14 -10.94 -5.75 11.10
C ASP A 14 -9.99 -6.84 10.60
N MET A 15 -10.49 -8.05 10.32
CA MET A 15 -9.72 -9.11 9.68
C MET A 15 -9.25 -8.73 8.26
N ILE A 16 -10.06 -8.03 7.48
CA ILE A 16 -9.66 -7.51 6.16
C ILE A 16 -8.53 -6.50 6.32
N LYS A 17 -8.63 -5.55 7.26
CA LYS A 17 -7.58 -4.56 7.53
C LYS A 17 -6.27 -5.22 7.95
N LEU A 18 -6.33 -6.18 8.87
CA LEU A 18 -5.15 -6.94 9.31
C LEU A 18 -4.51 -7.70 8.13
N SER A 19 -5.33 -8.40 7.34
CA SER A 19 -4.86 -9.14 6.16
C SER A 19 -4.22 -8.21 5.12
N PHE A 20 -4.81 -7.02 4.91
CA PHE A 20 -4.28 -6.00 4.02
C PHE A 20 -2.92 -5.49 4.51
N SER A 21 -2.78 -5.18 5.80
CA SER A 21 -1.51 -4.73 6.40
C SER A 21 -0.42 -5.80 6.31
N CYS A 22 -0.79 -7.08 6.30
CA CYS A 22 0.12 -8.20 6.08
C CYS A 22 0.35 -8.54 4.59
N GLU A 23 -0.23 -7.76 3.67
CA GLU A 23 -0.21 -8.01 2.21
C GLU A 23 -0.70 -9.43 1.83
N ASN A 24 -1.57 -10.04 2.65
CA ASN A 24 -2.13 -11.36 2.42
C ASN A 24 -3.37 -11.25 1.52
N TRP A 25 -3.16 -11.05 0.23
CA TRP A 25 -4.22 -10.84 -0.76
C TRP A 25 -5.23 -11.98 -0.86
N PRO A 26 -4.85 -13.27 -0.81
CA PRO A 26 -5.81 -14.37 -0.75
C PRO A 26 -6.76 -14.25 0.46
N ALA A 27 -6.25 -13.93 1.64
CA ALA A 27 -7.08 -13.72 2.83
C ALA A 27 -7.97 -12.48 2.70
N VAL A 28 -7.46 -11.37 2.13
CA VAL A 28 -8.29 -10.19 1.84
C VAL A 28 -9.50 -10.56 0.97
N ILE A 29 -9.30 -11.35 -0.09
CA ILE A 29 -10.38 -11.81 -0.97
C ILE A 29 -11.37 -12.69 -0.20
N GLU A 30 -10.88 -13.73 0.48
CA GLU A 30 -11.71 -14.72 1.20
C GLU A 30 -12.57 -14.07 2.30
N VAL A 31 -11.96 -13.20 3.12
CA VAL A 31 -12.67 -12.51 4.20
C VAL A 31 -13.63 -11.46 3.65
N SER A 32 -13.30 -10.80 2.53
CA SER A 32 -14.21 -9.86 1.86
C SER A 32 -15.45 -10.57 1.31
N ASP A 33 -15.29 -11.76 0.71
CA ASP A 33 -16.41 -12.58 0.26
C ASP A 33 -17.32 -12.98 1.42
N LYS A 34 -16.73 -13.38 2.55
CA LYS A 34 -17.50 -13.70 3.75
C LYS A 34 -18.25 -12.49 4.30
N LEU A 35 -17.63 -11.32 4.33
CA LEU A 35 -18.29 -10.09 4.77
C LEU A 35 -19.49 -9.77 3.88
N PHE A 36 -19.34 -9.91 2.56
CA PHE A 36 -20.45 -9.71 1.62
C PHE A 36 -21.60 -10.69 1.90
N GLU A 37 -21.30 -11.98 2.08
CA GLU A 37 -22.29 -13.03 2.38
C GLU A 37 -23.08 -12.72 3.67
N VAL A 38 -22.37 -12.45 4.77
CA VAL A 38 -22.97 -12.13 6.06
C VAL A 38 -23.91 -10.92 5.94
N ILE A 39 -23.49 -9.90 5.22
CA ILE A 39 -24.26 -8.67 5.05
C ILE A 39 -25.44 -8.86 4.09
N ALA A 40 -25.32 -9.70 3.07
CA ALA A 40 -26.44 -10.08 2.20
C ALA A 40 -27.55 -10.78 2.98
N ILE A 41 -27.22 -11.78 3.79
CA ILE A 41 -28.19 -12.49 4.66
C ILE A 41 -28.86 -11.50 5.63
N THR A 42 -28.06 -10.63 6.23
CA THR A 42 -28.51 -9.58 7.14
C THR A 42 -29.51 -8.63 6.46
N TYR A 43 -29.19 -8.18 5.25
CA TYR A 43 -30.03 -7.30 4.44
C TYR A 43 -31.37 -7.96 4.09
N GLU A 44 -31.36 -9.19 3.58
CA GLU A 44 -32.56 -9.92 3.17
C GLU A 44 -33.50 -10.23 4.34
N THR A 45 -32.92 -10.65 5.47
CA THR A 45 -33.68 -10.96 6.69
C THR A 45 -34.41 -9.72 7.21
N SER A 46 -33.76 -8.55 7.17
CA SER A 46 -34.37 -7.28 7.60
C SER A 46 -35.54 -6.82 6.74
N HIS A 47 -35.64 -7.28 5.48
CA HIS A 47 -36.73 -6.95 4.56
C HIS A 47 -37.88 -7.97 4.60
N THR A 48 -37.61 -9.19 5.08
CA THR A 48 -38.58 -10.30 5.07
C THR A 48 -39.35 -10.42 6.38
N ILE A 49 -38.73 -10.10 7.51
CA ILE A 49 -39.34 -10.25 8.83
C ILE A 49 -39.89 -8.90 9.30
N ILE A 50 -41.18 -8.67 9.06
CA ILE A 50 -41.92 -7.55 9.65
C ILE A 50 -42.07 -7.84 11.16
N GLY A 51 -41.26 -7.17 11.99
CA GLY A 51 -41.62 -6.87 13.38
C GLY A 51 -41.02 -7.69 14.53
N MET A 52 -40.09 -8.65 14.33
CA MET A 52 -39.60 -9.47 15.47
C MET A 52 -38.11 -9.87 15.50
N SER A 53 -37.24 -9.32 14.65
CA SER A 53 -35.79 -9.52 14.81
C SER A 53 -35.13 -8.24 15.30
N PRO A 54 -34.30 -8.28 16.37
CA PRO A 54 -33.49 -7.13 16.73
C PRO A 54 -32.65 -6.75 15.51
N LYS A 55 -32.64 -5.44 15.17
CA LYS A 55 -31.76 -4.95 14.11
C LYS A 55 -30.35 -5.48 14.41
N PRO A 56 -29.68 -6.09 13.42
CA PRO A 56 -28.31 -6.53 13.61
C PRO A 56 -27.51 -5.31 14.10
N HIS A 57 -26.77 -5.49 15.19
CA HIS A 57 -25.92 -4.42 15.75
C HIS A 57 -24.73 -4.22 14.80
N LEU A 58 -24.95 -3.45 13.75
CA LEU A 58 -23.94 -2.94 12.85
C LEU A 58 -23.49 -1.57 13.36
N ASN A 59 -22.19 -1.34 13.38
CA ASN A 59 -21.63 -0.05 13.79
C ASN A 59 -21.77 1.03 12.69
N ARG A 60 -22.00 0.62 11.45
CA ARG A 60 -22.13 1.51 10.27
C ARG A 60 -23.34 1.16 9.41
N SER A 61 -23.67 2.02 8.46
CA SER A 61 -24.69 1.73 7.45
C SER A 61 -24.39 0.44 6.66
N ILE A 62 -25.42 -0.27 6.21
CA ILE A 62 -25.24 -1.50 5.41
C ILE A 62 -24.53 -1.25 4.07
N ALA A 63 -24.69 -0.03 3.51
CA ALA A 63 -23.96 0.41 2.32
C ALA A 63 -22.45 0.39 2.54
N TYR A 64 -21.96 0.72 3.75
CA TYR A 64 -20.55 0.63 4.08
C TYR A 64 -20.03 -0.79 3.91
N TYR A 65 -20.67 -1.78 4.52
CA TYR A 65 -20.12 -3.14 4.50
C TYR A 65 -20.19 -3.78 3.11
N PHE A 66 -21.27 -3.54 2.34
CA PHE A 66 -21.34 -3.97 0.94
C PHE A 66 -20.27 -3.30 0.08
N GLY A 67 -20.13 -1.98 0.19
CA GLY A 67 -19.11 -1.25 -0.56
C GLY A 67 -17.70 -1.67 -0.17
N TYR A 68 -17.42 -1.83 1.13
CA TYR A 68 -16.10 -2.15 1.67
C TYR A 68 -15.67 -3.58 1.29
N SER A 69 -16.57 -4.57 1.42
CA SER A 69 -16.28 -5.95 0.99
C SER A 69 -15.93 -6.00 -0.51
N LEU A 70 -16.75 -5.38 -1.37
CA LEU A 70 -16.49 -5.35 -2.81
C LEU A 70 -15.22 -4.57 -3.16
N LEU A 71 -14.99 -3.42 -2.52
CA LEU A 71 -13.78 -2.62 -2.70
C LEU A 71 -12.53 -3.43 -2.37
N MET A 72 -12.49 -4.04 -1.20
CA MET A 72 -11.32 -4.77 -0.71
C MET A 72 -11.08 -6.07 -1.48
N LYS A 73 -12.14 -6.78 -1.89
CA LYS A 73 -12.02 -7.88 -2.85
C LYS A 73 -11.40 -7.42 -4.18
N GLY A 74 -11.87 -6.29 -4.69
CA GLY A 74 -11.32 -5.68 -5.91
C GLY A 74 -9.84 -5.35 -5.79
N VAL A 75 -9.43 -4.78 -4.65
CA VAL A 75 -8.01 -4.51 -4.33
C VAL A 75 -7.19 -5.80 -4.27
N GLY A 76 -7.72 -6.87 -3.65
CA GLY A 76 -7.05 -8.18 -3.62
C GLY A 76 -6.81 -8.76 -5.03
N HIS A 77 -7.82 -8.69 -5.90
CA HIS A 77 -7.67 -9.10 -7.30
C HIS A 77 -6.68 -8.21 -8.07
N GLN A 78 -6.70 -6.89 -7.86
CA GLN A 78 -5.73 -5.96 -8.45
C GLN A 78 -4.29 -6.34 -8.05
N LYS A 79 -4.04 -6.52 -6.76
CA LYS A 79 -2.70 -6.82 -6.22
C LYS A 79 -2.18 -8.20 -6.64
N THR A 80 -3.07 -9.10 -7.05
CA THR A 80 -2.71 -10.41 -7.62
C THR A 80 -2.74 -10.44 -9.16
N GLY A 81 -2.89 -9.29 -9.82
CA GLY A 81 -2.87 -9.17 -11.28
C GLY A 81 -4.15 -9.64 -11.99
N GLN A 82 -5.22 -9.94 -11.26
CA GLN A 82 -6.51 -10.40 -11.79
C GLN A 82 -7.40 -9.19 -12.14
N TYR A 83 -6.96 -8.36 -13.08
CA TYR A 83 -7.59 -7.07 -13.37
C TYR A 83 -9.05 -7.16 -13.85
N ALA A 84 -9.42 -8.22 -14.56
CA ALA A 84 -10.81 -8.45 -14.97
C ALA A 84 -11.75 -8.65 -13.77
N GLU A 85 -11.33 -9.42 -12.76
CA GLU A 85 -12.12 -9.62 -11.53
C GLU A 85 -12.14 -8.35 -10.68
N ALA A 86 -11.01 -7.63 -10.58
CA ALA A 86 -10.97 -6.32 -9.92
C ALA A 86 -11.99 -5.35 -10.54
N ARG A 87 -12.09 -5.31 -11.87
CA ARG A 87 -13.04 -4.49 -12.61
C ARG A 87 -14.50 -4.90 -12.38
N ARG A 88 -14.77 -6.19 -12.23
CA ARG A 88 -16.11 -6.68 -11.85
C ARG A 88 -16.50 -6.17 -10.47
N CYS A 89 -15.59 -6.25 -9.48
CA CYS A 89 -15.82 -5.69 -8.16
C CYS A 89 -16.08 -4.17 -8.22
N ILE A 90 -15.24 -3.41 -8.97
CA ILE A 90 -15.43 -1.96 -9.20
C ILE A 90 -16.83 -1.66 -9.73
N ASN A 91 -17.29 -2.39 -10.74
CA ASN A 91 -18.61 -2.18 -11.32
C ASN A 91 -19.75 -2.46 -10.33
N GLN A 92 -19.57 -3.40 -9.40
CA GLN A 92 -20.58 -3.75 -8.40
C GLN A 92 -20.73 -2.67 -7.31
N TYR A 93 -19.62 -2.13 -6.79
CA TYR A 93 -19.70 -1.09 -5.76
C TYR A 93 -19.84 0.33 -6.31
N LYS A 94 -19.61 0.54 -7.62
CA LYS A 94 -19.84 1.83 -8.30
C LYS A 94 -21.29 2.32 -8.16
N ASP A 95 -22.24 1.40 -8.10
CA ASP A 95 -23.65 1.71 -7.93
C ASP A 95 -24.29 0.79 -6.88
N LEU A 96 -24.41 1.31 -5.67
CA LEU A 96 -25.12 0.68 -4.56
C LEU A 96 -26.60 1.09 -4.50
N GLY A 97 -27.16 1.64 -5.58
CA GLY A 97 -28.55 2.11 -5.66
C GLY A 97 -29.60 1.00 -5.53
N TRP A 98 -29.20 -0.25 -5.59
CA TRP A 98 -30.06 -1.41 -5.32
C TRP A 98 -30.38 -1.58 -3.82
N ILE A 99 -29.62 -0.93 -2.93
CA ILE A 99 -29.89 -0.95 -1.48
C ILE A 99 -31.07 -0.02 -1.17
N LYS A 100 -32.18 -0.61 -0.74
CA LYS A 100 -33.40 0.08 -0.35
C LYS A 100 -33.28 0.78 1.00
N HIS A 101 -34.02 1.87 1.15
CA HIS A 101 -34.21 2.60 2.41
C HIS A 101 -32.91 3.11 3.07
N LEU A 102 -31.89 3.46 2.28
CA LEU A 102 -30.69 4.13 2.80
C LEU A 102 -31.05 5.46 3.46
N ASP A 103 -30.57 5.63 4.69
CA ASP A 103 -30.56 6.89 5.41
C ASP A 103 -29.46 7.83 4.88
N GLU A 104 -29.24 8.96 5.55
CA GLU A 104 -28.24 9.94 5.12
C GLU A 104 -26.82 9.36 5.14
N GLU A 105 -26.46 8.63 6.20
CA GLU A 105 -25.16 7.95 6.31
C GLU A 105 -24.99 6.95 5.16
N GLY A 106 -25.99 6.10 4.90
CA GLY A 106 -25.93 5.12 3.81
C GLY A 106 -25.80 5.73 2.42
N ARG A 107 -26.45 6.87 2.16
CA ARG A 107 -26.27 7.61 0.90
C ARG A 107 -24.88 8.23 0.78
N ALA A 108 -24.33 8.73 1.89
CA ALA A 108 -22.96 9.25 1.91
C ALA A 108 -21.93 8.13 1.62
N GLU A 109 -22.11 6.95 2.21
CA GLU A 109 -21.29 5.77 1.91
C GLU A 109 -21.38 5.36 0.43
N ALA A 110 -22.59 5.28 -0.13
CA ALA A 110 -22.78 4.96 -1.54
C ALA A 110 -22.10 5.98 -2.48
N ALA A 111 -22.14 7.27 -2.13
CA ALA A 111 -21.44 8.31 -2.88
C ALA A 111 -19.91 8.14 -2.79
N PHE A 112 -19.38 7.86 -1.59
CA PHE A 112 -17.95 7.56 -1.39
C PHE A 112 -17.48 6.39 -2.26
N PHE A 113 -18.17 5.25 -2.25
CA PHE A 113 -17.78 4.09 -3.07
C PHE A 113 -17.87 4.38 -4.57
N LYS A 114 -18.81 5.22 -5.01
CA LYS A 114 -18.90 5.67 -6.40
C LYS A 114 -17.69 6.50 -6.81
N GLU A 115 -17.19 7.39 -5.95
CA GLU A 115 -15.96 8.15 -6.18
C GLU A 115 -14.74 7.22 -6.20
N MET A 116 -14.64 6.29 -5.24
CA MET A 116 -13.58 5.28 -5.21
C MET A 116 -13.56 4.40 -6.46
N ALA A 117 -14.74 4.10 -7.04
CA ALA A 117 -14.83 3.31 -8.26
C ALA A 117 -14.20 4.00 -9.47
N VAL A 118 -14.26 5.34 -9.51
CA VAL A 118 -13.61 6.15 -10.56
C VAL A 118 -12.10 6.05 -10.41
N ALA A 119 -11.59 6.31 -9.20
CA ALA A 119 -10.16 6.26 -8.89
C ALA A 119 -9.56 4.87 -9.16
N ASN A 120 -10.21 3.82 -8.67
CA ASN A 120 -9.76 2.45 -8.87
C ASN A 120 -9.91 2.01 -10.32
N GLY A 121 -10.89 2.54 -11.05
CA GLY A 121 -10.99 2.37 -12.50
C GLY A 121 -9.73 2.87 -13.22
N TYR A 122 -9.26 4.09 -12.88
CA TYR A 122 -8.01 4.62 -13.44
C TYR A 122 -6.80 3.76 -13.09
N VAL A 123 -6.72 3.27 -11.85
CA VAL A 123 -5.63 2.37 -11.40
C VAL A 123 -5.56 1.12 -12.29
N ILE A 124 -6.70 0.46 -12.53
CA ILE A 124 -6.72 -0.74 -13.39
C ILE A 124 -6.28 -0.40 -14.82
N GLU A 125 -6.80 0.68 -15.40
CA GLU A 125 -6.42 1.12 -16.75
C GLU A 125 -4.90 1.38 -16.87
N LEU A 126 -4.29 2.04 -15.89
CA LEU A 126 -2.85 2.26 -15.86
C LEU A 126 -2.07 0.94 -15.76
N LEU A 127 -2.46 0.05 -14.84
CA LEU A 127 -1.78 -1.24 -14.65
C LEU A 127 -1.90 -2.19 -15.86
N GLU A 128 -2.91 -1.98 -16.72
CA GLU A 128 -3.09 -2.65 -18.01
C GLU A 128 -2.42 -1.91 -19.19
N GLY A 129 -1.88 -0.71 -18.96
CA GLY A 129 -1.04 0.02 -19.91
C GLY A 129 -1.74 1.13 -20.67
N ASN A 130 -2.98 1.45 -20.32
CA ASN A 130 -3.69 2.58 -20.89
C ASN A 130 -3.27 3.89 -20.24
N SER A 131 -2.13 4.44 -20.66
CA SER A 131 -1.59 5.71 -20.14
C SER A 131 -2.44 6.94 -20.45
N ARG A 132 -3.48 6.83 -21.29
CA ARG A 132 -4.37 7.96 -21.63
C ARG A 132 -5.16 8.47 -20.42
N VAL A 133 -5.39 7.62 -19.42
CA VAL A 133 -6.10 8.02 -18.20
C VAL A 133 -5.19 8.73 -17.19
N LEU A 134 -3.88 8.77 -17.42
CA LEU A 134 -2.90 9.27 -16.46
C LEU A 134 -3.19 10.71 -16.02
N GLN A 135 -3.56 11.58 -16.96
CA GLN A 135 -3.88 12.98 -16.66
C GLN A 135 -5.04 13.09 -15.66
N GLU A 136 -6.08 12.29 -15.85
CA GLU A 136 -7.28 12.34 -15.01
C GLU A 136 -7.05 11.66 -13.67
N TYR A 137 -6.24 10.61 -13.65
CA TYR A 137 -5.78 10.02 -12.40
C TYR A 137 -4.95 10.99 -11.58
N VAL A 138 -4.02 11.72 -12.21
CA VAL A 138 -3.20 12.72 -11.53
C VAL A 138 -4.05 13.86 -10.98
N ARG A 139 -5.05 14.36 -11.73
CA ARG A 139 -6.01 15.34 -11.21
C ARG A 139 -6.75 14.83 -9.97
N PHE A 140 -7.14 13.56 -9.96
CA PHE A 140 -7.73 12.93 -8.78
C PHE A 140 -6.73 12.87 -7.62
N LEU A 141 -5.47 12.49 -7.84
CA LEU A 141 -4.46 12.48 -6.77
C LEU A 141 -4.27 13.86 -6.13
N GLN A 142 -4.39 14.95 -6.89
CA GLN A 142 -4.29 16.31 -6.35
C GLN A 142 -5.40 16.66 -5.35
N THR A 143 -6.51 15.91 -5.29
CA THR A 143 -7.59 16.12 -4.32
C THR A 143 -7.39 15.33 -3.03
N LEU A 144 -6.39 14.45 -2.97
CA LEU A 144 -6.16 13.54 -1.84
C LEU A 144 -5.27 14.15 -0.76
N THR A 145 -5.27 13.51 0.41
CA THR A 145 -4.28 13.83 1.44
C THR A 145 -2.89 13.37 1.01
N LYS A 146 -1.83 14.00 1.54
CA LYS A 146 -0.43 13.71 1.18
C LYS A 146 -0.07 12.22 1.32
N LYS A 147 -0.57 11.56 2.38
CA LYS A 147 -0.32 10.13 2.62
C LYS A 147 -0.94 9.25 1.52
N GLU A 148 -2.13 9.60 1.05
CA GLU A 148 -2.83 8.86 -0.01
C GLU A 148 -2.22 9.11 -1.39
N VAL A 149 -1.68 10.31 -1.62
CA VAL A 149 -0.92 10.64 -2.85
C VAL A 149 0.24 9.68 -3.05
N LEU A 150 1.00 9.35 -1.99
CA LEU A 150 2.14 8.44 -2.09
C LEU A 150 1.72 7.07 -2.67
N ASN A 151 0.61 6.51 -2.20
CA ASN A 151 0.07 5.25 -2.70
C ASN A 151 -0.36 5.35 -4.18
N GLY A 152 -0.94 6.48 -4.57
CA GLY A 152 -1.27 6.74 -5.97
C GLY A 152 -0.04 6.82 -6.87
N LEU A 153 1.03 7.45 -6.40
CA LEU A 153 2.29 7.55 -7.13
C LEU A 153 2.98 6.21 -7.33
N LEU A 154 2.84 5.25 -6.40
CA LEU A 154 3.32 3.88 -6.62
C LEU A 154 2.71 3.28 -7.89
N THR A 155 1.39 3.41 -8.07
CA THR A 155 0.69 2.91 -9.27
C THR A 155 1.20 3.59 -10.54
N VAL A 156 1.40 4.91 -10.50
CA VAL A 156 1.91 5.67 -11.65
C VAL A 156 3.32 5.20 -12.04
N LEU A 157 4.21 5.02 -11.05
CA LEU A 157 5.56 4.50 -11.25
C LEU A 157 5.55 3.06 -11.78
N GLU A 158 4.79 2.16 -11.17
CA GLU A 158 4.65 0.75 -11.61
C GLU A 158 4.25 0.67 -13.08
N SER A 159 3.21 1.43 -13.47
CA SER A 159 2.74 1.51 -14.84
C SER A 159 3.80 2.11 -15.78
N ALA A 160 4.42 3.22 -15.39
CA ALA A 160 5.47 3.88 -16.19
C ALA A 160 6.68 2.98 -16.43
N ILE A 161 7.10 2.22 -15.42
CA ILE A 161 8.20 1.23 -15.51
C ILE A 161 7.81 0.08 -16.42
N LYS A 162 6.61 -0.49 -16.24
CA LYS A 162 6.13 -1.65 -16.99
C LYS A 162 5.93 -1.35 -18.47
N TYR A 163 5.37 -0.18 -18.79
CA TYR A 163 5.03 0.22 -20.15
C TYR A 163 5.99 1.25 -20.76
N ASN A 164 7.06 1.59 -20.04
CA ASN A 164 8.18 2.43 -20.50
C ASN A 164 7.77 3.80 -21.05
N TYR A 165 6.95 4.54 -20.30
CA TYR A 165 6.57 5.93 -20.64
C TYR A 165 7.06 6.91 -19.57
N SER A 166 7.23 8.18 -19.94
CA SER A 166 7.70 9.21 -19.00
C SER A 166 6.57 9.75 -18.12
N ILE A 167 6.89 9.94 -16.85
CA ILE A 167 6.07 10.59 -15.83
C ILE A 167 6.81 11.77 -15.18
N ASP A 168 7.83 12.33 -15.84
CA ASP A 168 8.71 13.35 -15.25
C ASP A 168 7.88 14.57 -14.77
N TRP A 169 6.88 14.97 -15.56
CA TRP A 169 5.94 16.03 -15.20
C TRP A 169 5.09 15.71 -13.96
N VAL A 170 4.79 14.42 -13.70
CA VAL A 170 4.07 13.99 -12.48
C VAL A 170 4.98 14.09 -11.28
N LEU A 171 6.24 13.65 -11.42
CA LEU A 171 7.23 13.71 -10.35
C LEU A 171 7.52 15.16 -9.94
N GLU A 172 7.65 16.06 -10.92
CA GLU A 172 7.79 17.51 -10.68
C GLU A 172 6.55 18.08 -9.98
N LEU A 173 5.35 17.70 -10.41
CA LEU A 173 4.10 18.19 -9.83
C LEU A 173 3.93 17.84 -8.34
N PHE A 174 4.45 16.69 -7.90
CA PHE A 174 4.29 16.20 -6.52
C PHE A 174 5.54 16.35 -5.65
N GLU A 175 6.62 16.95 -6.16
CA GLU A 175 7.93 17.04 -5.48
C GLU A 175 7.82 17.58 -4.05
N ASP A 176 7.19 18.74 -3.88
CA ASP A 176 7.00 19.39 -2.57
C ASP A 176 6.24 18.49 -1.58
N GLN A 177 5.22 17.76 -2.05
CA GLN A 177 4.41 16.89 -1.21
C GLN A 177 5.23 15.68 -0.74
N ILE A 178 6.04 15.11 -1.62
CA ILE A 178 6.93 13.97 -1.31
C ILE A 178 8.02 14.38 -0.31
N GLU A 179 8.62 15.55 -0.49
CA GLU A 179 9.66 16.08 0.39
C GLU A 179 9.13 16.35 1.81
N GLU A 180 7.88 16.80 1.95
CA GLU A 180 7.28 16.97 3.26
C GLU A 180 6.99 15.64 3.96
N ILE A 181 6.61 14.59 3.23
CA ILE A 181 6.41 13.24 3.79
C ILE A 181 7.72 12.73 4.39
N ARG A 182 8.86 12.97 3.73
CA ARG A 182 10.19 12.64 4.25
C ARG A 182 10.45 13.28 5.62
N SER A 183 9.97 14.50 5.85
CA SER A 183 10.26 15.27 7.07
C SER A 183 9.49 14.80 8.31
N LYS A 184 8.42 14.03 8.13
CA LYS A 184 7.50 13.60 9.19
C LYS A 184 7.66 12.10 9.45
N GLU A 185 8.82 11.72 10.00
CA GLU A 185 9.18 10.32 10.29
C GLU A 185 8.27 9.68 11.36
N LYS A 186 7.14 9.09 10.95
CA LYS A 186 6.46 8.02 11.71
C LYS A 186 6.83 6.68 11.10
N ARG A 187 7.13 5.66 11.93
CA ARG A 187 7.60 4.33 11.49
C ARG A 187 6.71 3.68 10.40
N GLU A 188 5.39 3.84 10.49
CA GLU A 188 4.43 3.27 9.52
C GLU A 188 4.53 3.90 8.12
N ASP A 189 4.94 5.16 8.02
CA ASP A 189 5.08 5.87 6.73
C ASP A 189 6.40 5.52 6.02
N VAL A 190 7.35 4.90 6.73
CA VAL A 190 8.68 4.63 6.17
C VAL A 190 8.66 3.54 5.11
N ARG A 191 7.84 2.49 5.26
CA ARG A 191 7.80 1.38 4.28
C ARG A 191 7.25 1.82 2.93
N SER A 192 6.10 2.50 2.93
CA SER A 192 5.52 3.06 1.70
C SER A 192 6.47 4.06 1.02
N TYR A 193 7.22 4.81 1.82
CA TYR A 193 8.23 5.75 1.32
C TYR A 193 9.45 5.04 0.72
N VAL A 194 9.92 3.93 1.33
CA VAL A 194 10.98 3.07 0.78
C VAL A 194 10.53 2.44 -0.54
N ASP A 195 9.31 1.92 -0.62
CA ASP A 195 8.76 1.36 -1.86
C ASP A 195 8.69 2.42 -2.97
N TYR A 196 8.25 3.63 -2.63
CA TYR A 196 8.25 4.76 -3.55
C TYR A 196 9.66 5.09 -4.05
N LYS A 197 10.65 5.22 -3.15
CA LYS A 197 12.04 5.48 -3.54
C LYS A 197 12.60 4.38 -4.44
N TYR A 198 12.27 3.12 -4.14
CA TYR A 198 12.76 1.98 -4.91
C TYR A 198 12.19 2.01 -6.33
N LEU A 199 10.88 2.19 -6.48
CA LEU A 199 10.24 2.33 -7.79
C LEU A 199 10.76 3.56 -8.54
N LEU A 200 10.97 4.69 -7.85
CA LEU A 200 11.56 5.87 -8.46
C LEU A 200 12.98 5.60 -8.99
N ALA A 201 13.82 4.89 -8.21
CA ALA A 201 15.14 4.47 -8.66
C ALA A 201 15.07 3.56 -9.89
N THR A 202 14.15 2.59 -9.90
CA THR A 202 13.90 1.73 -11.07
C THR A 202 13.47 2.54 -12.29
N TYR A 203 12.56 3.51 -12.12
CA TYR A 203 12.12 4.39 -13.18
C TYR A 203 13.28 5.21 -13.74
N LEU A 204 14.06 5.89 -12.89
CA LEU A 204 15.23 6.66 -13.29
C LEU A 204 16.27 5.81 -14.03
N TYR A 205 16.51 4.59 -13.55
CA TYR A 205 17.36 3.62 -14.23
C TYR A 205 16.87 3.29 -15.65
N ARG A 206 15.56 3.03 -15.82
CA ARG A 206 14.94 2.79 -17.14
C ARG A 206 15.04 4.01 -18.07
N ARG A 207 15.10 5.21 -17.50
CA ARG A 207 15.34 6.48 -18.22
C ARG A 207 16.82 6.81 -18.43
N ASN A 208 17.73 5.88 -18.11
CA ASN A 208 19.18 6.05 -18.21
C ASN A 208 19.75 7.18 -17.32
N ASN A 209 19.01 7.60 -16.30
CA ASN A 209 19.49 8.53 -15.28
C ASN A 209 20.13 7.76 -14.13
N MET A 210 21.35 7.26 -14.37
CA MET A 210 22.08 6.38 -13.45
C MET A 210 22.47 7.07 -12.15
N THR A 211 22.88 8.35 -12.21
CA THR A 211 23.33 9.11 -11.05
C THR A 211 22.20 9.28 -10.04
N ASP A 212 21.01 9.71 -10.48
CA ASP A 212 19.89 9.90 -9.56
C ASP A 212 19.31 8.57 -9.08
N ALA A 213 19.29 7.54 -9.93
CA ALA A 213 18.92 6.18 -9.51
C ALA A 213 19.82 5.69 -8.36
N LEU A 214 21.14 5.85 -8.49
CA LEU A 214 22.11 5.48 -7.45
C LEU A 214 21.93 6.29 -6.17
N ASN A 215 21.68 7.60 -6.25
CA ASN A 215 21.41 8.43 -5.08
C ASN A 215 20.20 7.88 -4.28
N ARG A 216 19.12 7.50 -4.97
CA ARG A 216 17.94 6.91 -4.33
C ARG A 216 18.23 5.54 -3.71
N ILE A 217 19.01 4.68 -4.36
CA ILE A 217 19.40 3.38 -3.80
C ILE A 217 20.27 3.53 -2.55
N LEU A 218 21.22 4.48 -2.55
CA LEU A 218 22.07 4.76 -1.39
C LEU A 218 21.26 5.28 -0.20
N ASP A 219 20.27 6.14 -0.44
CA ASP A 219 19.33 6.57 0.60
C ASP A 219 18.55 5.40 1.18
N ILE A 220 18.03 4.49 0.33
CA ILE A 220 17.27 3.32 0.79
C ILE A 220 18.16 2.41 1.64
N LEU A 221 19.42 2.16 1.23
CA LEU A 221 20.36 1.36 2.01
C LEU A 221 20.54 1.90 3.44
N GLN A 222 20.65 3.22 3.59
CA GLN A 222 20.74 3.85 4.90
C GLN A 222 19.46 3.69 5.72
N ILE A 223 18.29 3.84 5.10
CA ILE A 223 16.99 3.70 5.76
C ILE A 223 16.79 2.24 6.20
N CYS A 224 16.95 1.27 5.30
CA CYS A 224 16.77 -0.15 5.60
C CYS A 224 17.77 -0.63 6.66
N SER A 225 19.01 -0.15 6.65
CA SER A 225 20.00 -0.45 7.69
C SER A 225 19.59 0.08 9.07
N LYS A 226 18.98 1.27 9.16
CA LYS A 226 18.46 1.83 10.42
C LYS A 226 17.21 1.11 10.92
N LEU A 227 16.41 0.57 10.00
CA LEU A 227 15.15 -0.11 10.31
C LEU A 227 15.29 -1.63 10.45
N GLU A 228 16.50 -2.18 10.27
CA GLU A 228 16.74 -3.63 10.25
C GLU A 228 15.89 -4.36 9.19
N ASP A 229 15.55 -3.67 8.10
CA ASP A 229 14.83 -4.26 6.96
C ASP A 229 15.81 -4.99 6.04
N GLU A 230 16.08 -6.26 6.36
CA GLU A 230 16.99 -7.09 5.57
C GLU A 230 16.56 -7.28 4.12
N ALA A 231 15.26 -7.38 3.86
CA ALA A 231 14.73 -7.66 2.54
C ALA A 231 14.93 -6.45 1.62
N GLY A 232 14.58 -5.26 2.10
CA GLY A 232 14.84 -3.99 1.41
C GLY A 232 16.33 -3.74 1.22
N PHE A 233 17.14 -4.05 2.24
CA PHE A 233 18.60 -3.93 2.17
C PHE A 233 19.20 -4.83 1.07
N ARG A 234 18.89 -6.13 1.07
CA ARG A 234 19.37 -7.08 0.05
C ARG A 234 19.00 -6.65 -1.36
N LYS A 235 17.74 -6.22 -1.58
CA LYS A 235 17.28 -5.71 -2.88
C LYS A 235 18.06 -4.46 -3.32
N SER A 236 18.36 -3.57 -2.38
CA SER A 236 19.07 -2.32 -2.67
C SER A 236 20.56 -2.55 -2.96
N VAL A 237 21.21 -3.48 -2.24
CA VAL A 237 22.58 -3.92 -2.56
C VAL A 237 22.63 -4.53 -3.96
N ALA A 238 21.72 -5.45 -4.28
CA ALA A 238 21.66 -6.06 -5.60
C ALA A 238 21.47 -5.02 -6.72
N PHE A 239 20.60 -4.03 -6.51
CA PHE A 239 20.43 -2.92 -7.45
C PHE A 239 21.73 -2.11 -7.59
N TYR A 240 22.33 -1.69 -6.47
CA TYR A 240 23.58 -0.92 -6.50
C TYR A 240 24.68 -1.65 -7.28
N GLU A 241 24.92 -2.92 -6.96
CA GLU A 241 25.95 -3.74 -7.61
C GLU A 241 25.68 -3.93 -9.12
N LEU A 242 24.42 -4.03 -9.53
CA LEU A 242 24.04 -4.11 -10.96
C LEU A 242 24.53 -2.90 -11.77
N ILE A 243 24.55 -1.71 -11.18
CA ILE A 243 24.90 -0.46 -11.88
C ILE A 243 26.14 0.24 -11.30
N ARG A 244 26.91 -0.45 -10.46
CA ARG A 244 28.05 0.10 -9.72
C ARG A 244 29.11 0.74 -10.62
N ASN A 245 29.32 0.19 -11.82
CA ASN A 245 30.27 0.75 -12.79
C ASN A 245 29.87 2.14 -13.33
N ARG A 246 28.65 2.61 -13.03
CA ARG A 246 28.17 3.95 -13.35
C ARG A 246 28.25 4.91 -12.16
N ALA A 247 28.64 4.42 -10.97
CA ALA A 247 28.70 5.24 -9.77
C ALA A 247 29.88 6.21 -9.79
N THR A 248 29.61 7.45 -9.36
CA THR A 248 30.67 8.44 -9.13
C THR A 248 31.53 8.05 -7.93
N ASP A 249 32.73 8.61 -7.82
CA ASP A 249 33.63 8.34 -6.69
C ASP A 249 32.94 8.64 -5.34
N SER A 250 32.21 9.76 -5.26
CA SER A 250 31.43 10.11 -4.06
C SER A 250 30.34 9.07 -3.73
N GLN A 251 29.65 8.54 -4.73
CA GLN A 251 28.65 7.48 -4.53
C GLN A 251 29.29 6.16 -4.10
N GLN A 252 30.48 5.84 -4.60
CA GLN A 252 31.24 4.67 -4.18
C GLN A 252 31.73 4.80 -2.74
N GLU A 253 32.27 5.96 -2.36
CA GLU A 253 32.67 6.25 -0.98
C GLU A 253 31.47 6.16 -0.02
N MET A 254 30.32 6.70 -0.42
CA MET A 254 29.10 6.62 0.38
C MET A 254 28.65 5.17 0.59
N TYR A 255 28.64 4.36 -0.48
CA TYR A 255 28.32 2.94 -0.38
C TYR A 255 29.27 2.20 0.57
N GLN A 256 30.58 2.40 0.38
CA GLN A 256 31.61 1.77 1.22
C GLN A 256 31.44 2.15 2.70
N ARG A 257 31.12 3.42 2.98
CA ARG A 257 30.84 3.89 4.35
C ARG A 257 29.62 3.19 4.94
N ILE A 258 28.53 3.03 4.18
CA ILE A 258 27.32 2.35 4.65
C ILE A 258 27.65 0.88 5.00
N ILE A 259 28.30 0.16 4.10
CA ILE A 259 28.66 -1.26 4.33
C ILE A 259 29.63 -1.40 5.51
N LYS A 260 30.64 -0.52 5.62
CA LYS A 260 31.58 -0.52 6.73
C LYS A 260 30.88 -0.31 8.07
N ASN A 261 30.01 0.68 8.17
CA ASN A 261 29.26 0.96 9.41
C ASN A 261 28.40 -0.23 9.85
N ILE A 262 27.84 -1.00 8.90
CA ILE A 262 27.06 -2.21 9.21
C ILE A 262 27.98 -3.30 9.76
N LEU A 263 29.10 -3.57 9.09
CA LEU A 263 30.07 -4.55 9.55
C LEU A 263 30.64 -4.22 10.93
N GLU A 264 30.95 -2.94 11.19
CA GLU A 264 31.43 -2.51 12.50
C GLU A 264 30.39 -2.78 13.59
N ARG A 265 29.09 -2.58 13.34
CA ARG A 265 28.05 -2.97 14.30
C ARG A 265 28.06 -4.49 14.55
N GLU A 266 28.18 -5.32 13.52
CA GLU A 266 28.25 -6.77 13.72
C GLU A 266 29.48 -7.20 14.53
N PHE A 267 30.62 -6.51 14.40
CA PHE A 267 31.85 -6.87 15.12
C PHE A 267 31.93 -6.32 16.55
N PHE A 268 31.33 -5.17 16.85
CA PHE A 268 31.49 -4.48 18.13
C PHE A 268 30.29 -4.62 19.08
N TYR A 269 29.21 -5.32 18.69
CA TYR A 269 28.08 -5.62 19.58
C TYR A 269 28.34 -6.76 20.59
N ASP A 270 29.52 -7.39 20.57
CA ASP A 270 29.88 -8.48 21.51
C ASP A 270 30.74 -8.04 22.72
N GLU A 271 31.24 -6.79 22.80
CA GLU A 271 32.20 -6.42 23.86
C GLU A 271 31.63 -5.56 25.02
N GLU A 272 30.51 -4.85 24.87
CA GLU A 272 29.99 -3.97 25.93
C GLU A 272 28.95 -4.60 26.87
N ASP A 273 28.30 -5.72 26.51
CA ASP A 273 27.34 -6.43 27.39
C ASP A 273 27.98 -7.55 28.23
N ILE A 274 29.28 -7.84 28.07
CA ILE A 274 30.00 -8.87 28.84
C ILE A 274 30.70 -8.29 30.08
N LEU A 275 30.94 -6.97 30.14
CA LEU A 275 31.70 -6.36 31.24
C LEU A 275 30.87 -5.86 32.43
N VAL A 276 29.54 -6.08 32.44
CA VAL A 276 28.68 -5.72 33.59
C VAL A 276 28.32 -6.93 34.46
N ALA A 277 28.72 -8.15 34.08
CA ALA A 277 28.40 -9.37 34.84
C ALA A 277 29.53 -9.85 35.78
N ASP A 278 30.76 -9.34 35.68
CA ASP A 278 31.91 -9.89 36.41
C ASP A 278 32.36 -9.10 37.66
N ASP A 279 31.78 -7.94 37.95
CA ASP A 279 32.10 -7.16 39.17
C ASP A 279 31.15 -7.43 40.35
N ALA A 280 30.36 -8.52 40.29
CA ALA A 280 29.45 -8.94 41.36
C ALA A 280 29.86 -10.25 42.04
N VAL A 281 31.16 -10.57 42.15
CA VAL A 281 31.63 -11.53 43.17
C VAL A 281 33.01 -11.11 43.68
N VAL A 282 33.16 -11.13 45.01
CA VAL A 282 34.39 -10.94 45.81
C VAL A 282 34.63 -9.51 46.33
N THR A 283 33.87 -9.10 47.34
CA THR A 283 34.34 -9.13 48.76
C THR A 283 33.20 -8.90 49.73
#